data_AF-A0A5B2ZDF6-F1
#
_entry.id   AF-A0A5B2ZDF6-F1
#
_cell.length_a   1.000
_cell.length_b   1.000
_cell.length_c   1.000
_cell.angle_alpha   90.00
_cell.angle_beta   90.00
_cell.angle_gamma   90.00
#
_symmetry.space_group_name_H-M   'P 1'
#
loop_
_entity.id
_entity.type
_entity.pdbx_description
1 polymer ?
#
loop_
_entity_poly.entity_id
_entity_poly.type
_entity_poly.pdbx_seq_one_letter_code
_entity_poly.pdbx_strand_id
1 'polypeptide(L)'
;MPPAASSRARSWTARAARPNFAASWNNRESLMPPDAGRAFLAVLLAALLAACAGTGGATPATGGRGAEMSRQGNANLRLAQSYLQSGKLEYALDRARRGLQTDPDSADLHVVMGMIQERINQPARAGESYARAARLAPGSGHVRNAYAVWLCQQGRHDQAETQFAAAFADPFYGNKHQAYYNAGRCAWLAGRPTVAETHLRKGLDLAPEDAALLLLAAEVEYANGDYLSARAFLQRREAAGASTPELLDLAARIEEAAGDRASADRYRQRLRQQFPDFTPTAPEGARQQ
;
A
#
# COMPACT_ATOMS: atom_id res chain seq x y z
N MET A 1 68.10 -7.00 -5.27
CA MET A 1 67.48 -8.31 -5.56
C MET A 1 66.07 -8.08 -6.10
N PRO A 2 65.83 -8.22 -7.43
CA PRO A 2 64.51 -8.44 -8.03
C PRO A 2 64.30 -9.98 -8.23
N PRO A 3 63.27 -10.55 -8.93
CA PRO A 3 62.12 -9.97 -9.65
C PRO A 3 60.73 -10.69 -9.46
N ALA A 4 59.71 -10.11 -10.11
CA ALA A 4 58.49 -10.61 -10.77
C ALA A 4 57.99 -12.08 -10.70
N ALA A 5 56.65 -12.26 -10.63
CA ALA A 5 55.80 -13.18 -11.42
C ALA A 5 54.31 -12.95 -11.02
N SER A 6 53.42 -12.41 -11.85
CA SER A 6 52.67 -12.98 -12.99
C SER A 6 51.73 -14.16 -12.67
N SER A 7 50.45 -13.97 -12.99
CA SER A 7 49.64 -14.84 -13.88
C SER A 7 48.23 -15.27 -13.40
N ARG A 8 47.27 -14.92 -14.26
CA ARG A 8 46.11 -15.70 -14.78
C ARG A 8 44.83 -15.84 -13.95
N ALA A 9 43.82 -15.16 -14.50
CA ALA A 9 42.40 -15.49 -14.45
C ALA A 9 42.09 -16.95 -14.82
N ARG A 10 41.06 -17.52 -14.19
CA ARG A 10 40.24 -18.60 -14.75
C ARG A 10 38.77 -18.39 -14.40
N SER A 11 37.98 -18.26 -15.45
CA SER A 11 36.53 -18.26 -15.49
C SER A 11 35.98 -19.64 -15.12
N TRP A 12 34.93 -19.66 -14.30
CA TRP A 12 34.12 -20.86 -14.05
C TRP A 12 32.81 -20.73 -14.84
N THR A 13 32.75 -21.41 -15.99
CA THR A 13 31.51 -21.69 -16.71
C THR A 13 31.18 -23.17 -16.53
N ALA A 14 30.26 -23.49 -15.62
CA ALA A 14 29.68 -24.83 -15.53
C ALA A 14 28.37 -24.86 -16.34
N ARG A 15 28.36 -25.69 -17.40
CA ARG A 15 27.25 -25.93 -18.30
C ARG A 15 26.75 -27.36 -18.12
N ALA A 16 25.42 -27.48 -18.05
CA ALA A 16 24.57 -28.63 -18.39
C ALA A 16 24.62 -29.92 -17.56
N ALA A 17 23.43 -30.38 -17.13
CA ALA A 17 22.78 -31.55 -17.72
C ALA A 17 21.29 -31.61 -17.32
N ARG A 18 20.39 -31.72 -18.31
CA ARG A 18 18.96 -32.04 -18.14
C ARG A 18 18.78 -33.55 -18.40
N PRO A 19 18.09 -34.32 -17.54
CA PRO A 19 17.69 -35.66 -17.88
C PRO A 19 16.41 -35.67 -18.73
N ASN A 20 16.45 -36.44 -19.81
CA ASN A 20 15.41 -36.69 -20.79
C ASN A 20 14.65 -37.96 -20.38
N PHE A 21 13.36 -37.87 -20.06
CA PHE A 21 12.51 -39.04 -19.75
C PHE A 21 11.56 -39.27 -20.93
N ALA A 22 11.97 -40.14 -21.84
CA ALA A 22 11.12 -40.74 -22.86
C ALA A 22 11.38 -42.26 -22.89
N ALA A 23 10.30 -43.00 -23.14
CA ALA A 23 10.25 -44.43 -23.45
C ALA A 23 10.29 -45.43 -22.28
N SER A 24 9.09 -45.89 -21.89
CA SER A 24 8.81 -47.33 -21.77
C SER A 24 7.29 -47.57 -21.69
N TRP A 25 6.61 -47.42 -22.82
CA TRP A 25 5.29 -48.03 -23.02
C TRP A 25 5.51 -49.26 -23.89
N ASN A 26 5.50 -50.44 -23.28
CA ASN A 26 5.47 -51.70 -24.01
C ASN A 26 4.48 -52.65 -23.33
N ASN A 27 3.39 -52.90 -24.05
CA ASN A 27 2.66 -54.16 -24.21
C ASN A 27 2.22 -54.93 -22.97
N ARG A 28 0.91 -54.85 -22.69
CA ARG A 28 0.12 -55.99 -22.20
C ARG A 28 -1.26 -56.00 -22.87
N GLU A 29 -1.32 -56.60 -24.05
CA GLU A 29 -2.57 -57.18 -24.56
C GLU A 29 -2.80 -58.52 -23.86
N SER A 30 -3.99 -58.77 -23.33
CA SER A 30 -4.89 -59.84 -23.81
C SER A 30 -5.98 -60.22 -22.78
N LEU A 31 -7.14 -60.58 -23.36
CA LEU A 31 -8.26 -61.38 -22.83
C LEU A 31 -9.43 -60.64 -22.17
N MET A 32 -10.39 -60.22 -23.00
CA MET A 32 -11.81 -60.12 -22.61
C MET A 32 -12.69 -60.90 -23.62
N PRO A 33 -13.64 -61.74 -23.16
CA PRO A 33 -14.51 -62.53 -24.03
C PRO A 33 -15.69 -61.72 -24.61
N PRO A 34 -16.17 -62.06 -25.83
CA PRO A 34 -17.04 -61.17 -26.60
C PRO A 34 -18.52 -61.60 -26.51
N ASP A 35 -19.22 -61.31 -25.41
CA ASP A 35 -20.71 -61.47 -25.40
C ASP A 35 -21.46 -60.51 -24.45
N ALA A 36 -20.79 -59.55 -23.81
CA ALA A 36 -21.43 -58.60 -22.88
C ALA A 36 -21.69 -57.20 -23.47
N GLY A 37 -21.47 -57.01 -24.78
CA GLY A 37 -21.46 -55.67 -25.42
C GLY A 37 -22.81 -55.10 -25.83
N ARG A 38 -23.90 -55.88 -25.80
CA ARG A 38 -25.21 -55.44 -26.35
C ARG A 38 -26.28 -55.08 -25.31
N ALA A 39 -26.13 -55.53 -24.06
CA ALA A 39 -27.08 -55.21 -23.00
C ALA A 39 -26.71 -53.92 -22.22
N PHE A 40 -25.43 -53.54 -22.19
CA PHE A 40 -24.96 -52.35 -21.44
C PHE A 40 -25.21 -51.02 -22.17
N LEU A 41 -25.34 -51.03 -23.50
CA LEU A 41 -25.58 -49.82 -24.31
C LEU A 41 -27.04 -49.32 -24.26
N ALA A 42 -28.00 -50.17 -23.89
CA ALA A 42 -29.42 -49.79 -23.80
C ALA A 42 -29.79 -49.14 -22.47
N VAL A 43 -29.09 -49.46 -21.38
CA VAL A 43 -29.35 -48.90 -20.04
C VAL A 43 -28.67 -47.53 -19.85
N LEU A 44 -27.56 -47.26 -20.53
CA LEU A 44 -26.85 -45.97 -20.48
C LEU A 44 -27.54 -44.85 -21.29
N LEU A 45 -28.38 -45.17 -22.28
CA LEU A 45 -29.13 -44.15 -23.05
C LEU A 45 -30.44 -43.71 -22.37
N ALA A 46 -31.05 -44.55 -21.52
CA ALA A 46 -32.28 -44.23 -20.81
C ALA A 46 -32.06 -43.34 -19.57
N ALA A 47 -30.84 -43.31 -19.02
CA ALA A 47 -30.48 -42.46 -17.88
C ALA A 47 -30.12 -41.00 -18.27
N LEU A 48 -29.94 -40.71 -19.57
CA LEU A 48 -29.57 -39.38 -20.07
C LEU A 48 -30.75 -38.46 -20.39
N LEU A 49 -31.99 -38.96 -20.36
CA LEU A 49 -33.20 -38.18 -20.72
C LEU A 49 -34.10 -37.79 -19.52
N ALA A 50 -33.73 -38.15 -18.28
CA ALA A 50 -34.51 -37.83 -17.08
C ALA A 50 -33.91 -36.71 -16.20
N ALA A 51 -32.80 -36.08 -16.62
CA ALA A 51 -32.11 -35.06 -15.81
C ALA A 51 -32.55 -33.60 -16.09
N CYS A 52 -33.48 -33.37 -17.02
CA CYS A 52 -33.96 -32.03 -17.37
C CYS A 52 -35.41 -31.79 -16.93
N ALA A 53 -35.76 -32.13 -15.69
CA ALA A 53 -37.04 -31.75 -15.08
C ALA A 53 -36.92 -31.77 -13.55
N GLY A 54 -36.18 -30.82 -12.98
CA GLY A 54 -35.94 -30.74 -11.54
C GLY A 54 -35.80 -29.30 -11.05
N THR A 55 -36.95 -28.66 -10.83
CA THR A 55 -37.22 -27.57 -9.88
C THR A 55 -36.21 -26.43 -9.73
N GLY A 56 -36.61 -25.26 -10.23
CA GLY A 56 -36.10 -23.97 -9.82
C GLY A 56 -36.23 -23.78 -8.30
N GLY A 57 -35.11 -23.94 -7.62
CA GLY A 57 -34.89 -23.40 -6.28
C GLY A 57 -33.89 -22.27 -6.42
N ALA A 58 -34.37 -21.03 -6.36
CA ALA A 58 -33.51 -19.89 -6.12
C ALA A 58 -32.85 -20.09 -4.75
N THR A 59 -31.61 -20.54 -4.74
CA THR A 59 -30.77 -20.44 -3.55
C THR A 59 -30.57 -18.95 -3.27
N PRO A 60 -30.80 -18.48 -2.03
CA PRO A 60 -30.39 -17.13 -1.67
C PRO A 60 -28.86 -17.11 -1.83
N ALA A 61 -28.36 -16.13 -2.59
CA ALA A 61 -26.94 -15.85 -2.69
C ALA A 61 -26.40 -15.69 -1.26
N THR A 62 -25.70 -16.72 -0.79
CA THR A 62 -24.93 -16.69 0.44
C THR A 62 -23.85 -15.64 0.25
N GLY A 63 -24.04 -14.48 0.85
CA GLY A 63 -22.97 -13.51 1.08
C GLY A 63 -21.84 -14.19 1.83
N GLY A 64 -20.61 -14.02 1.35
CA GLY A 64 -19.44 -14.60 2.01
C GLY A 64 -18.40 -15.15 1.05
N ARG A 65 -17.93 -14.30 0.13
CA ARG A 65 -16.63 -14.29 -0.56
C ARG A 65 -16.79 -13.18 -1.61
N GLY A 66 -16.11 -12.05 -1.41
CA GLY A 66 -16.16 -10.95 -2.38
C GLY A 66 -15.91 -11.52 -3.77
N ALA A 67 -16.82 -11.22 -4.72
CA ALA A 67 -16.70 -11.73 -6.08
C ALA A 67 -15.29 -11.41 -6.58
N GLU A 68 -14.52 -12.45 -6.92
CA GLU A 68 -13.17 -12.29 -7.42
C GLU A 68 -13.23 -11.42 -8.67
N MET A 69 -12.50 -10.31 -8.64
CA MET A 69 -12.56 -9.32 -9.70
C MET A 69 -12.16 -9.97 -11.03
N SER A 70 -12.87 -9.66 -12.11
CA SER A 70 -12.58 -10.26 -13.41
C SER A 70 -11.14 -10.00 -13.85
N ARG A 71 -10.58 -10.84 -14.73
CA ARG A 71 -9.24 -10.60 -15.30
C ARG A 71 -9.15 -9.23 -15.98
N GLN A 72 -10.23 -8.81 -16.65
CA GLN A 72 -10.31 -7.52 -17.32
C GLN A 72 -10.39 -6.35 -16.32
N GLY A 73 -11.17 -6.48 -15.25
CA GLY A 73 -11.20 -5.51 -14.15
C GLY A 73 -9.85 -5.36 -13.48
N ASN A 74 -9.16 -6.48 -13.22
CA ASN A 74 -7.80 -6.51 -12.66
C ASN A 74 -6.79 -5.79 -13.57
N ALA A 75 -6.84 -6.05 -14.87
CA ALA A 75 -5.97 -5.37 -15.83
C ALA A 75 -6.24 -3.86 -15.86
N ASN A 76 -7.51 -3.45 -15.89
CA ASN A 76 -7.90 -2.04 -15.88
C ASN A 76 -7.51 -1.34 -14.56
N LEU A 77 -7.68 -2.00 -13.41
CA LEU A 77 -7.24 -1.49 -12.11
C LEU A 77 -5.73 -1.20 -12.10
N ARG A 78 -4.91 -2.17 -12.51
CA ARG A 78 -3.46 -2.02 -12.56
C ARG A 78 -3.01 -0.91 -13.50
N LEU A 79 -3.65 -0.81 -14.68
CA LEU A 79 -3.38 0.28 -15.62
C LEU A 79 -3.79 1.64 -15.04
N ALA A 80 -4.95 1.73 -14.40
CA ALA A 80 -5.41 2.97 -13.77
C ALA A 80 -4.44 3.44 -12.68
N GLN A 81 -3.96 2.53 -11.82
CA GLN A 81 -2.95 2.81 -10.81
C GLN A 81 -1.63 3.30 -11.42
N SER A 82 -1.14 2.61 -12.47
CA SER A 82 0.10 2.99 -13.15
C SER A 82 0.00 4.37 -13.81
N TYR A 83 -1.11 4.66 -14.50
CA TYR A 83 -1.33 5.96 -15.10
C TYR A 83 -1.49 7.07 -14.05
N LEU A 84 -2.19 6.79 -12.95
CA LEU A 84 -2.33 7.72 -11.83
C LEU A 84 -0.96 8.08 -11.23
N GLN A 85 -0.11 7.07 -10.97
CA GLN A 85 1.26 7.28 -10.48
C GLN A 85 2.11 8.12 -11.44
N SER A 86 1.89 7.96 -12.75
CA SER A 86 2.61 8.70 -13.79
C SER A 86 2.01 10.08 -14.10
N GLY A 87 0.99 10.53 -13.36
CA GLY A 87 0.30 11.81 -13.60
C GLY A 87 -0.56 11.86 -14.87
N LYS A 88 -0.77 10.72 -15.54
CA LYS A 88 -1.54 10.60 -16.78
C LYS A 88 -3.04 10.46 -16.47
N LEU A 89 -3.62 11.52 -15.89
CA LEU A 89 -4.94 11.47 -15.25
C LEU A 89 -6.09 11.08 -16.19
N GLU A 90 -6.07 11.51 -17.45
CA GLU A 90 -7.10 11.15 -18.44
C GLU A 90 -7.11 9.63 -18.72
N TYR A 91 -5.93 9.04 -18.93
CA TYR A 91 -5.79 7.61 -19.14
C TYR A 91 -6.15 6.82 -17.88
N ALA A 92 -5.77 7.33 -16.69
CA ALA A 92 -6.16 6.71 -15.43
C ALA A 92 -7.69 6.65 -15.28
N LEU A 93 -8.37 7.76 -15.60
CA LEU A 93 -9.82 7.86 -15.54
C LEU A 93 -10.52 6.92 -16.51
N ASP A 94 -10.07 6.83 -17.77
CA ASP A 94 -10.60 5.88 -18.76
C ASP A 94 -10.47 4.43 -18.27
N ARG A 95 -9.29 4.05 -17.77
CA ARG A 95 -9.06 2.68 -17.26
C ARG A 95 -9.89 2.37 -16.03
N ALA A 96 -9.98 3.29 -15.08
CA ALA A 96 -10.82 3.11 -13.90
C ALA A 96 -12.31 2.95 -14.29
N ARG A 97 -12.81 3.75 -15.24
CA ARG A 97 -14.19 3.63 -15.76
C ARG A 97 -14.45 2.28 -16.42
N ARG A 98 -13.55 1.82 -17.30
CA ARG A 98 -13.67 0.50 -17.95
C ARG A 98 -13.62 -0.64 -16.94
N GLY A 99 -12.77 -0.50 -15.91
CA GLY A 99 -12.74 -1.41 -14.77
C GLY A 99 -14.12 -1.48 -14.09
N LEU A 100 -14.68 -0.33 -13.71
CA LEU A 100 -15.99 -0.25 -13.04
C LEU A 100 -17.16 -0.69 -13.94
N GLN A 101 -17.05 -0.60 -15.26
CA GLN A 101 -18.05 -1.18 -16.18
C GLN A 101 -18.06 -2.71 -16.11
N THR A 102 -16.90 -3.33 -15.88
CA THR A 102 -16.78 -4.79 -15.81
C THR A 102 -17.04 -5.30 -14.40
N ASP A 103 -16.53 -4.58 -13.39
CA ASP A 103 -16.59 -4.96 -11.98
C ASP A 103 -17.08 -3.75 -11.14
N PRO A 104 -18.40 -3.44 -11.17
CA PRO A 104 -18.95 -2.24 -10.54
C PRO A 104 -18.86 -2.22 -9.01
N ASP A 105 -18.69 -3.38 -8.38
CA ASP A 105 -18.59 -3.57 -6.93
C ASP A 105 -17.15 -3.78 -6.45
N SER A 106 -16.16 -3.48 -7.28
CA SER A 106 -14.75 -3.50 -6.86
C SER A 106 -14.41 -2.30 -5.98
N ALA A 107 -14.17 -2.56 -4.69
CA ALA A 107 -13.74 -1.54 -3.75
C ALA A 107 -12.43 -0.85 -4.19
N ASP A 108 -11.48 -1.60 -4.76
CA ASP A 108 -10.20 -1.07 -5.22
C ASP A 108 -10.35 -0.11 -6.40
N LEU A 109 -11.22 -0.42 -7.35
CA LEU A 109 -11.52 0.47 -8.46
C LEU A 109 -12.20 1.76 -7.97
N HIS A 110 -13.08 1.67 -6.97
CA HIS A 110 -13.65 2.86 -6.32
C HIS A 110 -12.60 3.68 -5.56
N VAL A 111 -11.64 3.05 -4.87
CA VAL A 111 -10.51 3.77 -4.25
C VAL A 111 -9.70 4.53 -5.30
N VAL A 112 -9.31 3.86 -6.40
CA VAL A 112 -8.53 4.49 -7.47
C VAL A 112 -9.31 5.61 -8.15
N MET A 113 -10.61 5.43 -8.37
CA MET A 113 -11.49 6.48 -8.87
C MET A 113 -11.51 7.70 -7.94
N GLY A 114 -11.57 7.49 -6.62
CA GLY A 114 -11.47 8.55 -5.63
C GLY A 114 -10.17 9.32 -5.72
N MET A 115 -9.03 8.62 -5.81
CA MET A 115 -7.71 9.25 -5.94
C MET A 115 -7.57 10.07 -7.23
N ILE A 116 -8.09 9.55 -8.34
CA ILE A 116 -8.12 10.29 -9.62
C ILE A 116 -8.97 11.54 -9.49
N GLN A 117 -10.15 11.44 -8.87
CA GLN A 117 -11.08 12.55 -8.65
C GLN A 117 -10.48 13.66 -7.78
N GLU A 118 -9.69 13.32 -6.75
CA GLU A 118 -8.91 14.32 -5.99
C GLU A 118 -7.92 15.07 -6.89
N ARG A 119 -7.18 14.36 -7.75
CA ARG A 119 -6.17 14.95 -8.64
C ARG A 119 -6.76 15.84 -9.74
N ILE A 120 -8.00 15.61 -10.14
CA ILE A 120 -8.73 16.46 -11.11
C ILE A 120 -9.65 17.48 -10.42
N ASN A 121 -9.43 17.76 -9.13
CA ASN A 121 -10.14 18.76 -8.33
C ASN A 121 -11.66 18.52 -8.25
N GLN A 122 -12.08 17.26 -8.02
CA GLN A 122 -13.48 16.84 -7.83
C GLN A 122 -13.68 16.18 -6.45
N PRO A 123 -13.46 16.90 -5.34
CA PRO A 123 -13.43 16.32 -3.99
C PRO A 123 -14.77 15.70 -3.57
N ALA A 124 -15.91 16.28 -3.95
CA ALA A 124 -17.22 15.72 -3.62
C ALA A 124 -17.41 14.31 -4.21
N ARG A 125 -17.08 14.14 -5.49
CA ARG A 125 -17.15 12.84 -6.18
C ARG A 125 -16.13 11.84 -5.61
N ALA A 126 -14.94 12.32 -5.25
CA ALA A 126 -13.95 11.49 -4.57
C ALA A 126 -14.52 10.90 -3.27
N GLY A 127 -15.21 11.72 -2.48
CA GLY A 127 -15.90 11.29 -1.26
C GLY A 127 -16.94 10.21 -1.52
N GLU A 128 -17.73 10.32 -2.58
CA GLU A 128 -18.71 9.29 -2.98
C GLU A 128 -18.02 7.97 -3.32
N SER A 129 -16.94 8.01 -4.10
CA SER A 129 -16.15 6.83 -4.50
C SER A 129 -15.52 6.15 -3.29
N TYR A 130 -14.85 6.90 -2.40
CA TYR A 130 -14.26 6.34 -1.19
C TYR A 130 -15.31 5.77 -0.23
N ALA A 131 -16.44 6.46 -0.05
CA ALA A 131 -17.54 5.96 0.77
C ALA A 131 -18.16 4.68 0.18
N ARG A 132 -18.26 4.58 -1.16
CA ARG A 132 -18.70 3.34 -1.82
C ARG A 132 -17.70 2.21 -1.60
N ALA A 133 -16.40 2.47 -1.76
CA ALA A 133 -15.36 1.49 -1.49
C ALA A 133 -15.43 0.96 -0.05
N ALA A 134 -15.55 1.86 0.94
CA ALA A 134 -15.63 1.50 2.35
C ALA A 134 -16.88 0.68 2.70
N ARG A 135 -18.00 0.89 1.99
CA ARG A 135 -19.21 0.05 2.12
C ARG A 135 -19.04 -1.33 1.49
N LEU A 136 -18.33 -1.42 0.36
CA LEU A 136 -18.09 -2.68 -0.35
C LEU A 136 -17.09 -3.58 0.38
N ALA A 137 -16.08 -2.99 1.02
CA ALA A 137 -15.04 -3.72 1.75
C ALA A 137 -14.82 -3.15 3.17
N PRO A 138 -15.79 -3.31 4.09
CA PRO A 138 -15.71 -2.73 5.43
C PRO A 138 -14.57 -3.32 6.28
N GLY A 139 -14.05 -4.49 5.96
CA GLY A 139 -12.91 -5.10 6.66
C GLY A 139 -11.54 -4.74 6.08
N SER A 140 -11.48 -4.01 4.96
CA SER A 140 -10.22 -3.76 4.25
C SER A 140 -9.49 -2.54 4.82
N GLY A 141 -8.31 -2.77 5.41
CA GLY A 141 -7.53 -1.72 6.03
C GLY A 141 -7.05 -0.65 5.05
N HIS A 142 -6.67 -1.02 3.82
CA HIS A 142 -6.23 -0.03 2.84
C HIS A 142 -7.38 0.84 2.32
N VAL A 143 -8.58 0.28 2.14
CA VAL A 143 -9.78 1.04 1.75
C VAL A 143 -10.15 2.03 2.86
N ARG A 144 -10.18 1.55 4.12
CA ARG A 144 -10.43 2.38 5.31
C ARG A 144 -9.43 3.53 5.41
N ASN A 145 -8.14 3.24 5.27
CA ASN A 145 -7.08 4.25 5.28
C ASN A 145 -7.24 5.28 4.16
N ALA A 146 -7.53 4.86 2.92
CA ALA A 146 -7.72 5.78 1.81
C ALA A 146 -8.89 6.74 2.07
N TYR A 147 -10.01 6.23 2.59
CA TYR A 147 -11.15 7.07 2.94
C TYR A 147 -10.85 8.01 4.11
N ALA A 148 -10.12 7.53 5.12
CA ALA A 148 -9.68 8.34 6.26
C ALA A 148 -8.81 9.53 5.82
N VAL A 149 -7.86 9.29 4.91
CA VAL A 149 -6.99 10.32 4.35
C VAL A 149 -7.80 11.39 3.63
N TRP A 150 -8.74 11.00 2.78
CA TRP A 150 -9.62 11.96 2.11
C TRP A 150 -10.44 12.77 3.12
N LEU A 151 -11.07 12.11 4.11
CA LEU A 151 -11.83 12.79 5.17
C LEU A 151 -10.98 13.82 5.90
N CYS A 152 -9.73 13.47 6.19
CA CYS A 152 -8.80 14.37 6.86
C CYS A 152 -8.51 15.63 6.03
N GLN A 153 -8.27 15.47 4.72
CA GLN A 153 -8.05 16.60 3.81
C GLN A 153 -9.27 17.52 3.72
N GLN A 154 -10.48 16.98 3.93
CA GLN A 154 -11.71 17.78 4.00
C GLN A 154 -11.95 18.41 5.38
N GLY A 155 -11.01 18.32 6.33
CA GLY A 155 -11.17 18.83 7.70
C GLY A 155 -12.11 17.99 8.57
N ARG A 156 -12.54 16.81 8.11
CA ARG A 156 -13.47 15.94 8.82
C ARG A 156 -12.72 14.97 9.75
N HIS A 157 -11.95 15.54 10.67
CA HIS A 157 -10.91 14.81 11.40
C HIS A 157 -11.45 13.70 12.32
N ASP A 158 -12.63 13.84 12.93
CA ASP A 158 -13.20 12.78 13.79
C ASP A 158 -13.71 11.58 12.99
N GLN A 159 -14.26 11.87 11.81
CA GLN A 159 -14.68 10.81 10.88
C GLN A 159 -13.46 10.10 10.29
N ALA A 160 -12.37 10.84 10.02
CA ALA A 160 -11.09 10.26 9.62
C ALA A 160 -10.56 9.31 10.69
N GLU A 161 -10.54 9.72 11.97
CA GLU A 161 -10.10 8.88 13.09
C GLU A 161 -10.90 7.57 13.19
N THR A 162 -12.22 7.63 12.99
CA THR A 162 -13.07 6.43 12.95
C THR A 162 -12.65 5.46 11.84
N GLN A 163 -12.32 5.99 10.65
CA GLN A 163 -11.87 5.15 9.54
C GLN A 163 -10.45 4.61 9.78
N PHE A 164 -9.53 5.40 10.35
CA PHE A 164 -8.20 4.92 10.73
C PHE A 164 -8.27 3.80 11.77
N ALA A 165 -9.09 3.94 12.81
CA ALA A 165 -9.30 2.90 13.82
C ALA A 165 -9.77 1.58 13.18
N ALA A 166 -10.69 1.66 12.23
CA ALA A 166 -11.13 0.49 11.46
C ALA A 166 -10.04 -0.05 10.52
N ALA A 167 -9.13 0.79 10.01
CA ALA A 167 -7.99 0.35 9.23
C ALA A 167 -6.99 -0.47 10.07
N PHE A 168 -6.74 -0.06 11.31
CA PHE A 168 -5.82 -0.76 12.22
C PHE A 168 -6.34 -2.13 12.66
N ALA A 169 -7.68 -2.27 12.72
CA ALA A 169 -8.35 -3.50 13.12
C ALA A 169 -8.22 -4.64 12.08
N ASP A 170 -7.91 -4.35 10.82
CA ASP A 170 -7.68 -5.38 9.79
C ASP A 170 -6.36 -6.12 10.05
N PRO A 171 -6.34 -7.40 10.47
CA PRO A 171 -5.10 -8.13 10.77
C PRO A 171 -4.23 -8.36 9.53
N PHE A 172 -4.79 -8.29 8.31
CA PHE A 172 -4.08 -8.57 7.06
C PHE A 172 -3.55 -7.31 6.36
N TYR A 173 -3.76 -6.13 6.95
CA TYR A 173 -3.27 -4.90 6.36
C TYR A 173 -1.75 -4.75 6.56
N GLY A 174 -0.98 -5.10 5.52
CA GLY A 174 0.49 -5.09 5.57
C GLY A 174 1.12 -3.70 5.75
N ASN A 175 0.44 -2.63 5.35
CA ASN A 175 0.97 -1.25 5.40
C ASN A 175 0.42 -0.45 6.59
N LYS A 176 0.14 -1.10 7.73
CA LYS A 176 -0.38 -0.43 8.94
C LYS A 176 0.48 0.74 9.42
N HIS A 177 1.81 0.66 9.32
CA HIS A 177 2.71 1.75 9.71
C HIS A 177 2.41 3.04 8.92
N GLN A 178 2.09 2.94 7.62
CA GLN A 178 1.70 4.09 6.79
C GLN A 178 0.34 4.66 7.22
N ALA A 179 -0.60 3.81 7.62
CA ALA A 179 -1.88 4.29 8.14
C ALA A 179 -1.72 4.99 9.50
N TYR A 180 -0.81 4.53 10.35
CA TYR A 180 -0.45 5.24 11.58
C TYR A 180 0.24 6.58 11.29
N TYR A 181 1.11 6.65 10.29
CA TYR A 181 1.66 7.92 9.81
C TYR A 181 0.56 8.88 9.37
N ASN A 182 -0.38 8.42 8.54
CA ASN A 182 -1.50 9.24 8.06
C ASN A 182 -2.42 9.69 9.21
N ALA A 183 -2.71 8.83 10.17
CA ALA A 183 -3.50 9.17 11.35
C ALA A 183 -2.79 10.17 12.25
N GLY A 184 -1.48 9.99 12.46
CA GLY A 184 -0.63 10.92 13.20
C GLY A 184 -0.64 12.31 12.57
N ARG A 185 -0.40 12.37 11.25
CA ARG A 185 -0.48 13.62 10.48
C ARG A 185 -1.88 14.25 10.55
N CYS A 186 -2.93 13.44 10.47
CA CYS A 186 -4.30 13.94 10.55
C CYS A 186 -4.63 14.55 11.92
N ALA A 187 -4.20 13.88 13.00
CA ALA A 187 -4.36 14.38 14.35
C ALA A 187 -3.54 15.66 14.58
N TRP A 188 -2.34 15.74 14.01
CA TRP A 188 -1.51 16.94 14.03
C TRP A 188 -2.21 18.14 13.38
N LEU A 189 -2.72 17.96 12.15
CA LEU A 189 -3.49 18.98 11.43
C LEU A 189 -4.79 19.38 12.17
N ALA A 190 -5.36 18.45 12.94
CA ALA A 190 -6.53 18.72 13.79
C ALA A 190 -6.17 19.48 15.10
N GLY A 191 -4.90 19.83 15.33
CA GLY A 191 -4.45 20.47 16.57
C GLY A 191 -4.46 19.54 17.78
N ARG A 192 -4.32 18.21 17.57
CA ARG A 192 -4.34 17.17 18.61
C ARG A 192 -2.96 16.50 18.74
N PRO A 193 -1.95 17.19 19.29
CA PRO A 193 -0.56 16.74 19.30
C PRO A 193 -0.35 15.41 20.04
N THR A 194 -0.98 15.22 21.19
CA THR A 194 -0.88 13.96 21.98
C THR A 194 -1.46 12.76 21.23
N VAL A 195 -2.54 12.98 20.46
CA VAL A 195 -3.11 11.92 19.62
C VAL A 195 -2.19 11.61 18.44
N ALA A 196 -1.57 12.65 17.86
CA ALA A 196 -0.58 12.49 16.80
C ALA A 196 0.61 11.64 17.27
N GLU A 197 1.22 12.00 18.40
CA GLU A 197 2.31 11.25 19.03
C GLU A 197 1.93 9.77 19.25
N THR A 198 0.74 9.51 19.79
CA THR A 198 0.27 8.14 20.04
C THR A 198 0.25 7.30 18.77
N HIS A 199 -0.28 7.84 17.66
CA HIS A 199 -0.31 7.14 16.38
C HIS A 199 1.09 6.95 15.81
N LEU A 200 1.95 7.97 15.87
CA LEU A 200 3.31 7.90 15.34
C LEU A 200 4.15 6.86 16.08
N ARG A 201 4.03 6.77 17.41
CA ARG A 201 4.70 5.72 18.21
C ARG A 201 4.25 4.32 17.80
N LYS A 202 2.94 4.10 17.63
CA LYS A 202 2.43 2.81 17.12
C LYS A 202 2.94 2.50 15.71
N GLY A 203 3.09 3.51 14.86
CA GLY A 203 3.73 3.36 13.55
C GLY A 203 5.19 2.90 13.68
N LEU A 204 5.95 3.54 14.57
CA LEU A 204 7.34 3.23 14.84
C LEU A 204 7.54 1.87 15.53
N ASP A 205 6.57 1.38 16.29
CA ASP A 205 6.60 0.01 16.82
C ASP A 205 6.57 -1.04 15.70
N LEU A 206 5.92 -0.72 14.56
CA LEU A 206 5.85 -1.59 13.38
C LEU A 206 7.01 -1.37 12.41
N ALA A 207 7.52 -0.14 12.31
CA ALA A 207 8.60 0.24 11.42
C ALA A 207 9.57 1.21 12.12
N PRO A 208 10.51 0.69 12.95
CA PRO A 208 11.36 1.53 13.83
C PRO A 208 12.30 2.50 13.12
N GLU A 209 12.60 2.24 11.85
CA GLU A 209 13.51 3.03 11.01
C GLU A 209 12.79 3.79 9.90
N ASP A 210 11.44 3.83 9.92
CA ASP A 210 10.68 4.58 8.93
C ASP A 210 10.99 6.08 9.05
N ALA A 211 11.68 6.60 8.03
CA ALA A 211 12.16 7.96 7.98
C ALA A 211 11.03 9.02 8.01
N ALA A 212 9.86 8.71 7.47
CA ALA A 212 8.73 9.65 7.47
C ALA A 212 8.09 9.71 8.86
N LEU A 213 7.88 8.55 9.50
CA LEU A 213 7.39 8.46 10.88
C LEU A 213 8.33 9.17 11.87
N LEU A 214 9.63 8.94 11.77
CA LEU A 214 10.61 9.57 12.66
C LEU A 214 10.65 11.09 12.48
N LEU A 215 10.59 11.57 11.23
CA LEU A 215 10.59 13.00 10.94
C LEU A 215 9.34 13.68 11.51
N LEU A 216 8.16 13.13 11.22
CA LEU A 216 6.90 13.70 11.72
C LEU A 216 6.82 13.62 13.25
N ALA A 217 7.34 12.55 13.88
CA ALA A 217 7.42 12.48 15.34
C ALA A 217 8.31 13.60 15.91
N ALA A 218 9.49 13.85 15.31
CA ALA A 218 10.35 14.95 15.73
C ALA A 218 9.67 16.32 15.58
N GLU A 219 8.92 16.55 14.50
CA GLU A 219 8.16 17.78 14.29
C GLU A 219 7.04 17.97 15.33
N VAL A 220 6.28 16.91 15.61
CA VAL A 220 5.21 16.90 16.61
C VAL A 220 5.76 17.23 18.00
N GLU A 221 6.83 16.56 18.42
CA GLU A 221 7.45 16.79 19.74
C GLU A 221 8.07 18.18 19.85
N TYR A 222 8.73 18.66 18.78
CA TYR A 222 9.30 20.00 18.73
C TYR A 222 8.22 21.06 18.95
N ALA A 223 7.10 20.96 18.24
CA ALA A 223 6.01 21.92 18.37
C ALA A 223 5.18 21.72 19.64
N ASN A 224 5.29 20.57 20.31
CA ASN A 224 4.79 20.34 21.67
C ASN A 224 5.74 20.88 22.77
N GLY A 225 6.94 21.34 22.40
CA GLY A 225 7.96 21.85 23.32
C GLY A 225 8.80 20.77 24.01
N ASP A 226 8.61 19.49 23.67
CA ASP A 226 9.44 18.39 24.16
C ASP A 226 10.68 18.23 23.28
N TYR A 227 11.64 19.13 23.47
CA TYR A 227 12.86 19.15 22.66
C TYR A 227 13.78 17.95 22.90
N LEU A 228 13.68 17.28 24.06
CA LEU A 228 14.46 16.08 24.35
C LEU A 228 13.94 14.91 23.51
N SER A 229 12.62 14.69 23.49
CA SER A 229 11.99 13.68 22.64
C SER A 229 12.19 14.00 21.16
N ALA A 230 12.03 15.27 20.76
CA ALA A 230 12.27 15.71 19.39
C ALA A 230 13.70 15.37 18.92
N ARG A 231 14.71 15.66 19.76
CA ARG A 231 16.12 15.31 19.50
C ARG A 231 16.32 13.80 19.37
N ALA A 232 15.66 12.99 20.20
CA ALA A 232 15.78 11.53 20.13
C ALA A 232 15.24 10.97 18.80
N PHE A 233 14.08 11.45 18.34
CA PHE A 233 13.53 11.06 17.03
C PHE A 233 14.40 11.55 15.87
N LEU A 234 14.92 12.78 15.96
CA LEU A 234 15.83 13.35 14.98
C LEU A 234 17.10 12.51 14.81
N GLN A 235 17.73 12.08 15.90
CA GLN A 235 18.94 11.25 15.86
C GLN A 235 18.67 9.90 15.18
N ARG A 236 17.54 9.26 15.50
CA ARG A 236 17.09 8.04 14.82
C ARG A 236 16.84 8.30 13.33
N ARG A 237 16.24 9.45 12.97
CA ARG A 237 16.01 9.84 11.59
C ARG A 237 17.30 10.05 10.80
N GLU A 238 18.32 10.66 11.40
CA GLU A 238 19.65 10.81 10.80
C GLU A 238 20.32 9.45 10.56
N ALA A 239 20.14 8.48 11.48
CA ALA A 239 20.67 7.13 11.32
C ALA A 239 19.97 6.32 10.21
N ALA A 240 18.68 6.59 9.96
CA ALA A 240 17.85 5.83 9.03
C ALA A 240 18.02 6.20 7.54
N GLY A 241 18.79 7.24 7.19
CA GLY A 241 19.00 7.58 5.78
C GLY A 241 19.63 8.94 5.53
N ALA A 242 19.61 9.38 4.28
CA ALA A 242 20.25 10.61 3.85
C ALA A 242 19.67 11.84 4.57
N SER A 243 20.55 12.82 4.82
CA SER A 243 20.18 14.15 5.26
C SER A 243 19.46 14.88 4.13
N THR A 244 18.32 15.49 4.45
CA THR A 244 17.59 16.41 3.57
C THR A 244 17.70 17.83 4.13
N PRO A 245 17.52 18.89 3.33
CA PRO A 245 17.56 20.23 3.88
C PRO A 245 16.50 20.48 4.95
N GLU A 246 15.31 19.87 4.82
CA GLU A 246 14.23 19.96 5.82
C GLU A 246 14.65 19.33 7.15
N LEU A 247 15.36 18.19 7.11
CA LEU A 247 15.89 17.54 8.30
C LEU A 247 16.92 18.40 9.02
N LEU A 248 17.85 19.02 8.27
CA LEU A 248 18.89 19.88 8.83
C LEU A 248 18.33 21.18 9.40
N ASP A 249 17.31 21.75 8.74
CA ASP A 249 16.60 22.92 9.25
C ASP A 249 15.84 22.61 10.54
N LEU A 250 15.08 21.50 10.56
CA LEU A 250 14.39 21.04 11.77
C LEU A 250 15.38 20.76 12.91
N ALA A 251 16.49 20.10 12.61
CA ALA A 251 17.56 19.84 13.58
C ALA A 251 18.08 21.14 14.20
N ALA A 252 18.41 22.13 13.38
CA ALA A 252 18.87 23.43 13.87
C ALA A 252 17.83 24.12 14.77
N ARG A 253 16.54 24.03 14.42
CA ARG A 253 15.44 24.60 15.24
C ARG A 253 15.26 23.87 16.57
N ILE A 254 15.30 22.54 16.57
CA ILE A 254 15.23 21.73 17.79
C ILE A 254 16.39 22.08 18.73
N GLU A 255 17.62 22.11 18.22
CA GLU A 255 18.81 22.39 19.03
C GLU A 255 18.81 23.82 19.59
N GLU A 256 18.39 24.83 18.79
CA GLU A 256 18.26 26.20 19.27
C GLU A 256 17.20 26.31 20.38
N ALA A 257 16.03 25.69 20.19
CA ALA A 257 14.96 25.70 21.19
C ALA A 257 15.33 24.93 22.46
N ALA A 258 16.16 23.90 22.36
CA ALA A 258 16.77 23.19 23.47
C ALA A 258 17.92 23.95 24.15
N GLY A 259 18.34 25.10 23.62
CA GLY A 259 19.42 25.94 24.15
C GLY A 259 20.84 25.52 23.71
N ASP A 260 20.99 24.52 22.84
CA ASP A 260 22.29 24.09 22.31
C ASP A 260 22.62 24.84 21.00
N ARG A 261 23.03 26.10 21.16
CA ARG A 261 23.42 26.96 20.04
C ARG A 261 24.58 26.39 19.22
N ALA A 262 25.52 25.69 19.86
CA ALA A 262 26.67 25.13 19.18
C ALA A 262 26.26 24.03 18.20
N SER A 263 25.35 23.14 18.61
CA SER A 263 24.79 22.11 17.73
C SER A 263 23.91 22.73 16.64
N ALA A 264 23.07 23.71 16.99
CA ALA A 264 22.24 24.42 16.02
C ALA A 264 23.07 25.04 14.87
N ASP A 265 24.18 25.71 15.21
CA ASP A 265 25.05 26.34 14.21
C ASP A 265 25.77 25.32 13.31
N ARG A 266 26.13 24.14 13.84
CA ARG A 266 26.67 23.04 13.03
C ARG A 266 25.65 22.54 12.01
N TYR A 267 24.39 22.37 12.41
CA TYR A 267 23.32 21.99 11.48
C TYR A 267 23.08 23.07 10.41
N ARG A 268 23.02 24.35 10.80
CA ARG A 268 22.91 25.48 9.84
C ARG A 268 24.09 25.55 8.88
N GLN A 269 25.30 25.27 9.35
CA GLN A 269 26.48 25.24 8.49
C GLN A 269 26.39 24.10 7.47
N ARG A 270 26.03 22.88 7.89
CA ARG A 270 25.79 21.75 6.97
C ARG A 270 24.71 22.09 5.95
N LEU A 271 23.60 22.70 6.38
CA LEU A 271 22.51 23.13 5.51
C LEU A 271 23.01 24.09 4.41
N ARG A 272 23.73 25.16 4.78
CA ARG A 272 24.30 26.12 3.81
C ARG A 272 25.32 25.49 2.86
N GLN A 273 26.10 24.53 3.33
CA GLN A 273 27.13 23.87 2.51
C GLN A 273 26.55 22.86 1.52
N GLN A 274 25.53 22.10 1.93
CA GLN A 274 24.95 21.01 1.13
C GLN A 274 23.76 21.48 0.28
N PHE A 275 23.04 22.50 0.73
CA PHE A 275 21.80 22.97 0.14
C PHE A 275 21.74 24.52 0.15
N PRO A 276 22.64 25.20 -0.60
CA PRO A 276 22.75 26.66 -0.57
C PRO A 276 21.50 27.41 -1.02
N ASP A 277 20.67 26.79 -1.88
CA ASP A 277 19.45 27.38 -2.42
C ASP A 277 18.20 27.07 -1.58
N PHE A 278 18.35 26.39 -0.43
CA PHE A 278 17.22 26.02 0.40
C PHE A 278 16.62 27.24 1.11
N THR A 279 15.30 27.39 0.98
CA THR A 279 14.50 28.36 1.72
C THR A 279 13.62 27.62 2.72
N PRO A 280 13.70 27.95 4.03
CA PRO A 280 12.86 27.33 5.04
C PRO A 280 11.37 27.54 4.72
N THR A 281 10.60 26.47 4.77
CA THR A 281 9.14 26.51 4.70
C THR A 281 8.55 26.45 6.11
N ALA A 282 7.38 27.06 6.31
CA ALA A 282 6.69 26.97 7.59
C ALA A 282 6.34 25.49 7.89
N PRO A 283 6.48 25.03 9.15
CA PRO A 283 6.18 23.65 9.51
C PRO A 283 4.71 23.32 9.23
N GLU A 284 4.43 22.09 8.75
CA GLU A 284 3.06 21.60 8.59
C GLU A 284 2.34 21.71 9.96
N GLY A 285 1.16 22.32 10.00
CA GLY A 285 0.38 22.47 11.24
C GLY A 285 0.71 23.68 12.12
N ALA A 286 1.66 24.55 11.72
CA ALA A 286 1.75 25.89 12.29
C ALA A 286 0.44 26.62 12.01
N ARG A 287 -0.39 26.81 13.04
CA ARG A 287 -1.63 27.61 12.92
C ARG A 287 -1.25 28.94 12.29
N GLN A 288 -1.87 29.27 11.16
CA GLN A 288 -2.02 30.67 10.77
C GLN A 288 -2.88 31.28 11.89
N GLN A 289 -2.21 31.85 12.89
CA GLN A 289 -2.84 32.69 13.91
C GLN A 289 -3.14 34.05 13.30
#